data_AF-A0A9Q9BLR5-F1
#
_entry.id   AF-A0A9Q9BLR5-F1
#
_cell.length_a   1.000
_cell.length_b   1.000
_cell.length_c   1.000
_cell.angle_alpha   90.00
_cell.angle_beta   90.00
_cell.angle_gamma   90.00
#
_symmetry.space_group_name_H-M   'P 1'
#
loop_
_entity.id
_entity.type
_entity.pdbx_description
1 polymer ?
#
loop_
_entity_poly.entity_id
_entity_poly.type
_entity_poly.pdbx_seq_one_letter_code
_entity_poly.pdbx_strand_id
1 'polypeptide(L)'
;MKKNIKRIFKFVLGRPYRWLMKDKVWWRKFLSVAAPVYASKRLYKKALGKKLNLKNPQTLNEKCMWLKLNTYYRHPLITECCDKYRVRDYVKRMGCAEILNDLIGVWDNPDKIDFDKLPNQFVLKCNHGCGYNIICTDKNTLNIQKNKKTAKKMAAGRFLEALC
;
A
#
# COMPACT_ATOMS: atom_id res chain seq x y z
N MET A 1 45.36 -28.51 -3.54
CA MET A 1 45.26 -27.06 -3.78
C MET A 1 43.87 -26.53 -4.15
N LYS A 2 43.12 -27.09 -5.12
CA LYS A 2 41.82 -26.53 -5.59
C LYS A 2 40.68 -26.46 -4.54
N LYS A 3 40.71 -27.29 -3.49
CA LYS A 3 39.66 -27.33 -2.43
C LYS A 3 39.77 -26.21 -1.39
N ASN A 4 40.97 -25.67 -1.13
CA ASN A 4 41.17 -24.60 -0.14
C ASN A 4 40.83 -23.21 -0.69
N ILE A 5 41.05 -22.95 -1.98
CA ILE A 5 40.65 -21.69 -2.65
C ILE A 5 39.14 -21.48 -2.58
N LYS A 6 38.33 -22.50 -2.90
CA LYS A 6 36.85 -22.41 -2.80
C LYS A 6 36.36 -22.13 -1.39
N ARG A 7 37.08 -22.61 -0.37
CA ARG A 7 36.72 -22.47 1.04
C ARG A 7 37.02 -21.06 1.57
N ILE A 8 38.14 -20.47 1.13
CA ILE A 8 38.52 -19.08 1.41
C ILE A 8 37.59 -18.10 0.67
N PHE A 9 37.27 -18.36 -0.60
CA PHE A 9 36.31 -17.54 -1.37
C PHE A 9 34.93 -17.51 -0.71
N LYS A 10 34.45 -18.67 -0.21
CA LYS A 10 33.18 -18.78 0.52
C LYS A 10 33.19 -18.10 1.89
N PHE A 11 34.35 -17.90 2.51
CA PHE A 11 34.48 -17.24 3.81
C PHE A 11 34.60 -15.72 3.66
N VAL A 12 35.43 -15.26 2.72
CA VAL A 12 35.69 -13.83 2.46
C VAL A 12 34.52 -13.17 1.74
N LEU A 13 33.97 -13.78 0.69
CA LEU A 13 32.80 -13.23 -0.02
C LEU A 13 31.48 -13.68 0.60
N GLY A 14 31.44 -14.78 1.35
CA GLY A 14 30.18 -15.34 1.85
C GLY A 14 29.53 -14.56 2.99
N ARG A 15 30.30 -13.90 3.87
CA ARG A 15 29.75 -13.03 4.92
C ARG A 15 29.14 -11.73 4.37
N PRO A 16 29.85 -10.95 3.52
CA PRO A 16 29.24 -9.77 2.88
C PRO A 16 28.14 -10.17 1.91
N TYR A 17 28.29 -11.25 1.11
CA TYR A 17 27.22 -11.73 0.22
C TYR A 17 25.97 -12.18 1.01
N ARG A 18 26.13 -12.84 2.15
CA ARG A 18 25.00 -13.25 3.01
C ARG A 18 24.35 -12.08 3.74
N TRP A 19 25.10 -11.03 4.09
CA TRP A 19 24.57 -9.79 4.66
C TRP A 19 23.86 -8.95 3.59
N LEU A 20 24.49 -8.79 2.42
CA LEU A 20 23.94 -8.17 1.22
C LEU A 20 22.64 -8.87 0.78
N MET A 21 22.61 -10.22 0.73
CA MET A 21 21.44 -11.01 0.34
C MET A 21 20.38 -11.19 1.46
N LYS A 22 20.69 -10.81 2.71
CA LYS A 22 19.75 -10.90 3.84
C LYS A 22 18.68 -9.82 3.77
N ASP A 23 19.00 -8.65 3.23
CA ASP A 23 18.03 -7.57 3.08
C ASP A 23 17.17 -7.77 1.81
N LYS A 24 16.23 -8.72 1.91
CA LYS A 24 15.27 -9.06 0.84
C LYS A 24 14.42 -7.85 0.43
N VAL A 25 14.26 -6.86 1.31
CA VAL A 25 13.46 -5.65 1.06
C VAL A 25 14.25 -4.66 0.22
N TRP A 26 15.52 -4.41 0.57
CA TRP A 26 16.41 -3.57 -0.22
C TRP A 26 16.60 -4.11 -1.63
N TRP A 27 16.89 -5.40 -1.78
CA TRP A 27 16.99 -6.04 -3.10
C TRP A 27 15.69 -6.01 -3.90
N ARG A 28 14.53 -6.13 -3.24
CA ARG A 28 13.23 -5.98 -3.90
C ARG A 28 13.04 -4.56 -4.43
N LYS A 29 13.38 -3.54 -3.64
CA LYS A 29 13.28 -2.13 -4.05
C LYS A 29 14.21 -1.86 -5.23
N PHE A 30 15.48 -2.26 -5.11
CA PHE A 30 16.46 -2.11 -6.18
C PHE A 30 16.02 -2.80 -7.48
N LEU A 31 15.65 -4.09 -7.42
CA LEU A 31 15.18 -4.84 -8.61
C LEU A 31 13.91 -4.24 -9.22
N SER A 32 13.03 -3.65 -8.41
CA SER A 32 11.80 -3.01 -8.92
C SER A 32 12.09 -1.70 -9.67
N VAL A 33 13.21 -1.04 -9.38
CA VAL A 33 13.65 0.17 -10.08
C VAL A 33 14.49 -0.20 -11.32
N ALA A 34 15.48 -1.08 -11.16
CA ALA A 34 16.40 -1.46 -12.23
C ALA A 34 15.77 -2.39 -13.29
N ALA A 35 14.88 -3.29 -12.88
CA ALA A 35 14.26 -4.28 -13.76
C ALA A 35 12.78 -4.51 -13.40
N PRO A 36 11.91 -3.49 -13.56
CA PRO A 36 10.52 -3.50 -13.11
C PRO A 36 9.70 -4.66 -13.69
N VAL A 37 9.91 -5.00 -14.97
CA VAL A 37 9.22 -6.10 -15.65
C VAL A 37 9.61 -7.45 -15.05
N TYR A 38 10.91 -7.70 -14.85
CA TYR A 38 11.39 -8.94 -14.26
C TYR A 38 10.93 -9.10 -12.81
N ALA A 39 11.05 -8.04 -12.02
CA ALA A 39 10.57 -8.01 -10.64
C ALA A 39 9.07 -8.32 -10.57
N SER A 40 8.26 -7.71 -11.44
CA SER A 40 6.81 -7.92 -11.51
C SER A 40 6.45 -9.36 -11.91
N LYS A 41 7.11 -9.93 -12.93
CA LYS A 41 6.90 -11.34 -13.32
C LYS A 41 7.19 -12.31 -12.18
N ARG A 42 8.28 -12.07 -11.43
CA ARG A 42 8.67 -12.91 -10.29
C ARG A 42 7.68 -12.81 -9.13
N LEU A 43 7.24 -11.60 -8.79
CA LEU A 43 6.26 -11.36 -7.73
C LEU A 43 4.90 -11.94 -8.09
N TYR A 44 4.45 -11.76 -9.33
CA TYR A 44 3.20 -12.33 -9.84
C TYR A 44 3.19 -13.85 -9.74
N LYS A 45 4.27 -14.52 -10.20
CA LYS A 45 4.39 -15.99 -10.07
C LYS A 45 4.40 -16.45 -8.62
N LYS A 46 5.06 -15.70 -7.73
CA LYS A 46 5.07 -16.03 -6.30
C LYS A 46 3.68 -15.90 -5.66
N ALA A 47 2.91 -14.89 -6.03
CA ALA A 47 1.60 -14.61 -5.44
C ALA A 47 0.48 -15.49 -6.00
N LEU A 48 0.47 -15.73 -7.32
CA LEU A 48 -0.64 -16.39 -8.03
C LEU A 48 -0.28 -17.78 -8.58
N GLY A 49 0.97 -18.23 -8.40
CA GLY A 49 1.46 -19.52 -8.92
C GLY A 49 1.65 -19.58 -10.44
N LYS A 50 1.18 -18.58 -11.20
CA LYS A 50 1.17 -18.56 -12.67
C LYS A 50 2.21 -17.59 -13.24
N LYS A 51 2.70 -17.85 -14.47
CA LYS A 51 3.60 -16.92 -15.16
C LYS A 51 2.80 -15.73 -15.69
N LEU A 52 3.28 -14.51 -15.47
CA LEU A 52 2.67 -13.28 -15.98
C LEU A 52 2.88 -13.15 -17.49
N ASN A 53 1.80 -13.20 -18.27
CA ASN A 53 1.82 -12.92 -19.71
C ASN A 53 1.54 -11.43 -19.98
N LEU A 54 2.57 -10.69 -20.41
CA LEU A 54 2.44 -9.27 -20.79
C LEU A 54 2.24 -9.08 -22.30
N LYS A 55 2.40 -10.11 -23.13
CA LYS A 55 2.21 -9.99 -24.59
C LYS A 55 0.73 -10.07 -24.96
N ASN A 56 0.01 -10.97 -24.30
CA ASN A 56 -1.43 -11.15 -24.49
C ASN A 56 -2.10 -11.38 -23.12
N PRO A 57 -2.32 -10.30 -22.33
CA PRO A 57 -2.91 -10.41 -21.00
C PRO A 57 -4.39 -10.79 -21.08
N GLN A 58 -4.76 -11.92 -20.47
CA GLN A 58 -6.13 -12.46 -20.55
C GLN A 58 -6.92 -12.16 -19.29
N THR A 59 -6.31 -12.41 -18.13
CA THR A 59 -6.97 -12.22 -16.84
C THR A 59 -6.93 -10.76 -16.38
N LEU A 60 -7.87 -10.37 -15.51
CA LEU A 60 -7.89 -9.04 -14.90
C LEU A 60 -6.54 -8.69 -14.25
N ASN A 61 -5.94 -9.63 -13.51
CA ASN A 61 -4.65 -9.43 -12.86
C ASN A 61 -3.52 -9.16 -13.86
N GLU A 62 -3.50 -9.85 -15.00
CA GLU A 62 -2.51 -9.59 -16.07
C GLU A 62 -2.73 -8.24 -16.73
N LYS A 63 -3.98 -7.87 -17.02
CA LYS A 63 -4.34 -6.57 -17.59
C LYS A 63 -3.94 -5.43 -16.64
N CYS A 64 -4.21 -5.56 -15.35
CA CYS A 64 -3.78 -4.60 -14.32
C CYS A 64 -2.25 -4.48 -14.25
N MET A 65 -1.52 -5.60 -14.29
CA MET A 65 -0.04 -5.56 -14.29
C MET A 65 0.51 -4.94 -15.58
N TRP A 66 -0.12 -5.18 -16.72
CA TRP A 66 0.25 -4.57 -17.99
C TRP A 66 0.05 -3.05 -17.94
N LEU A 67 -1.11 -2.58 -17.50
CA LEU A 67 -1.42 -1.16 -17.35
C LEU A 67 -0.46 -0.47 -16.37
N LYS A 68 -0.16 -1.11 -15.24
CA LYS A 68 0.82 -0.63 -14.26
C LYS A 68 2.20 -0.39 -14.87
N LEU A 69 2.65 -1.29 -15.76
CA LEU A 69 4.01 -1.24 -16.32
C LEU A 69 4.11 -0.34 -17.55
N ASN A 70 3.09 -0.29 -18.40
CA ASN A 70 3.16 0.38 -19.70
C ASN A 70 2.47 1.76 -19.72
N THR A 71 1.40 1.95 -18.94
CA THR A 71 0.58 3.17 -19.00
C THR A 71 0.76 4.03 -17.76
N TYR A 72 0.75 3.41 -16.57
CA TYR A 72 0.57 4.13 -15.31
C TYR A 72 1.78 4.17 -14.38
N TYR A 73 2.96 3.70 -14.82
CA TYR A 73 4.13 3.53 -13.96
C TYR A 73 4.55 4.81 -13.19
N ARG A 74 4.31 6.00 -13.76
CA ARG A 74 4.59 7.32 -13.14
C ARG A 74 3.47 8.34 -13.40
N HIS A 75 2.26 7.87 -13.65
CA HIS A 75 1.18 8.77 -14.03
C HIS A 75 0.62 9.49 -12.79
N PRO A 76 0.43 10.83 -12.82
CA PRO A 76 -0.07 11.58 -11.66
C PRO A 76 -1.45 11.11 -11.18
N LEU A 77 -2.30 10.63 -12.10
CA LEU A 77 -3.59 10.01 -11.76
C LEU A 77 -3.46 8.83 -10.78
N ILE A 78 -2.36 8.06 -10.81
CA ILE A 78 -2.19 6.99 -9.82
C ILE A 78 -2.02 7.56 -8.42
N THR A 79 -1.28 8.65 -8.28
CA THR A 79 -1.12 9.31 -6.98
C THR A 79 -2.44 9.86 -6.47
N GLU A 80 -3.25 10.45 -7.36
CA GLU A 80 -4.59 10.91 -7.02
C GLU A 80 -5.52 9.76 -6.62
N CYS A 81 -5.58 8.70 -7.43
CA CYS A 81 -6.49 7.58 -7.20
C CYS A 81 -6.05 6.63 -6.07
N CYS A 82 -4.77 6.60 -5.70
CA CYS A 82 -4.28 5.83 -4.56
C CYS A 82 -4.60 6.48 -3.20
N ASP A 83 -4.90 7.78 -3.20
CA ASP A 83 -5.29 8.52 -2.01
C ASP A 83 -6.82 8.46 -1.85
N LYS A 84 -7.30 7.84 -0.75
CA LYS A 84 -8.74 7.63 -0.52
C LYS A 84 -9.56 8.92 -0.41
N TYR A 85 -8.91 10.04 -0.07
CA TYR A 85 -9.56 11.33 -0.04
C TYR A 85 -9.62 11.92 -1.44
N ARG A 86 -8.45 12.03 -2.09
CA ARG A 86 -8.33 12.74 -3.37
C ARG A 86 -9.03 12.01 -4.51
N VAL A 87 -9.14 10.67 -4.45
CA VAL A 87 -9.88 9.91 -5.47
C VAL A 87 -11.34 10.32 -5.56
N ARG A 88 -11.92 10.87 -4.47
CA ARG A 88 -13.32 11.33 -4.46
C ARG A 88 -13.54 12.48 -5.46
N ASP A 89 -12.57 13.40 -5.56
CA ASP A 89 -12.64 14.50 -6.52
C ASP A 89 -12.47 14.01 -7.97
N TYR A 90 -11.61 13.02 -8.19
CA TYR A 90 -11.52 12.33 -9.48
C TYR A 90 -12.85 11.69 -9.88
N VAL A 91 -13.48 10.93 -8.97
CA VAL A 91 -14.78 10.27 -9.23
C VAL A 91 -15.89 11.27 -9.54
N LYS A 92 -15.94 12.39 -8.81
CA LYS A 92 -16.88 13.50 -9.10
C LYS A 92 -16.64 14.09 -10.49
N ARG A 93 -15.39 14.34 -10.88
CA ARG A 93 -15.03 14.86 -12.21
C ARG A 93 -15.43 13.91 -13.34
N MET A 94 -15.44 12.60 -13.07
CA MET A 94 -15.90 11.59 -14.02
C MET A 94 -17.44 11.48 -14.10
N GLY A 95 -18.19 12.27 -13.32
CA GLY A 95 -19.65 12.25 -13.31
C GLY A 95 -20.24 11.06 -12.56
N CYS A 96 -19.46 10.40 -11.70
CA CYS A 96 -19.88 9.21 -10.95
C CYS A 96 -19.99 9.49 -9.44
N ALA A 97 -20.42 10.69 -9.04
CA ALA A 97 -20.46 11.08 -7.63
C ALA A 97 -21.39 10.19 -6.78
N GLU A 98 -22.40 9.59 -7.41
CA GLU A 98 -23.43 8.73 -6.81
C GLU A 98 -22.89 7.42 -6.23
N ILE A 99 -21.70 6.96 -6.66
CA ILE A 99 -21.08 5.75 -6.09
C ILE A 99 -20.27 6.04 -4.82
N LEU A 100 -20.04 7.32 -4.50
CA LEU A 100 -19.28 7.72 -3.33
C LEU A 100 -20.15 7.62 -2.09
N ASN A 101 -19.63 6.96 -1.06
CA ASN A 101 -20.25 6.94 0.25
C ASN A 101 -20.09 8.29 0.97
N ASP A 102 -20.90 8.53 2.01
CA ASP A 102 -20.87 9.78 2.76
C ASP A 102 -19.55 9.99 3.52
N LEU A 103 -19.03 11.20 3.40
CA LEU A 103 -17.83 11.66 4.10
C LEU A 103 -18.25 12.47 5.32
N ILE A 104 -18.07 11.91 6.50
CA ILE A 104 -18.47 12.54 7.77
C ILE A 104 -17.49 13.65 8.15
N GLY A 105 -16.19 13.42 7.91
CA GLY A 105 -15.17 14.40 8.22
C GLY A 105 -13.76 14.00 7.80
N VAL A 106 -12.88 14.99 7.73
CA VAL A 106 -11.47 14.84 7.36
C VAL A 106 -10.62 15.63 8.34
N TRP A 107 -9.57 15.01 8.85
CA TRP A 107 -8.66 15.63 9.82
C TRP A 107 -7.21 15.38 9.46
N ASP A 108 -6.39 16.43 9.55
CA ASP A 108 -4.93 16.36 9.44
C ASP A 108 -4.25 15.86 10.73
N ASN A 109 -4.95 15.98 11.86
CA ASN A 109 -4.47 15.62 13.18
C ASN A 109 -5.53 14.77 13.93
N PRO A 110 -5.19 13.54 14.37
CA PRO A 110 -6.08 12.70 15.17
C PRO A 110 -6.60 13.34 16.46
N ASP A 111 -5.88 14.31 17.03
CA ASP A 111 -6.31 15.02 18.25
C ASP A 111 -7.47 15.99 17.99
N LYS A 112 -7.64 16.45 16.75
CA LYS A 112 -8.76 17.32 16.35
C LYS A 112 -10.06 16.54 16.13
N ILE A 113 -10.03 15.21 16.23
CA ILE A 113 -11.23 14.38 16.08
C ILE A 113 -12.09 14.53 17.32
N ASP A 114 -13.23 15.19 17.14
CA ASP A 114 -14.31 15.28 18.11
C ASP A 114 -15.21 14.04 17.96
N PHE A 115 -14.99 13.05 18.83
CA PHE A 115 -15.71 11.77 18.78
C PHE A 115 -17.18 11.93 19.17
N ASP A 116 -17.56 12.99 19.88
CA ASP A 116 -18.93 13.19 20.32
C ASP A 116 -19.82 13.61 19.15
N LYS A 117 -19.27 14.37 18.19
CA LYS A 117 -19.96 14.77 16.96
C LYS A 117 -20.09 13.68 15.90
N LEU A 118 -19.34 12.59 16.01
CA LEU A 118 -19.47 11.48 15.07
C LEU A 118 -20.80 10.74 15.26
N PRO A 119 -21.36 10.06 14.24
CA PRO A 119 -22.53 9.19 14.43
C PRO A 119 -22.23 8.00 15.36
N ASN A 120 -23.25 7.23 15.74
CA ASN A 120 -23.07 6.04 16.57
C ASN A 120 -22.23 4.95 15.88
N GLN A 121 -22.25 4.94 14.53
CA GLN A 121 -21.51 4.02 13.67
C GLN A 121 -20.69 4.79 12.66
N PHE A 122 -19.40 4.48 12.55
CA PHE A 122 -18.49 5.12 11.60
C PHE A 122 -17.24 4.29 11.36
N VAL A 123 -16.52 4.59 10.28
CA VAL A 123 -15.21 4.02 10.01
C VAL A 123 -14.16 5.11 9.83
N LEU A 124 -13.12 5.12 10.66
CA LEU A 124 -11.94 5.98 10.46
C LEU A 124 -10.87 5.22 9.67
N LYS A 125 -10.38 5.84 8.59
CA LYS A 125 -9.32 5.30 7.74
C LYS A 125 -8.29 6.37 7.44
N CYS A 126 -7.02 5.97 7.28
CA CYS A 126 -6.02 6.85 6.68
C CYS A 126 -6.14 6.86 5.16
N ASN A 127 -5.87 8.02 4.56
CA ASN A 127 -5.91 8.19 3.11
C ASN A 127 -4.93 7.26 2.37
N HIS A 128 -3.70 7.10 2.89
CA HIS A 128 -2.58 6.42 2.22
C HIS A 128 -2.34 4.96 2.65
N GLY A 129 -3.03 4.49 3.70
CA GLY A 129 -2.74 3.21 4.35
C GLY A 129 -3.62 2.04 3.92
N CYS A 130 -3.17 0.81 4.17
CA CYS A 130 -3.99 -0.40 4.13
C CYS A 130 -3.85 -1.15 5.46
N GLY A 131 -4.94 -1.73 5.97
CA GLY A 131 -4.94 -2.59 7.16
C GLY A 131 -5.15 -1.87 8.51
N TYR A 132 -5.10 -0.54 8.54
CA TYR A 132 -5.41 0.24 9.73
C TYR A 132 -6.74 0.98 9.54
N ASN A 133 -7.83 0.35 9.95
CA ASN A 133 -9.17 0.93 9.96
C ASN A 133 -9.72 0.83 11.38
N ILE A 134 -10.29 1.91 11.91
CA ILE A 134 -11.02 1.87 13.18
C ILE A 134 -12.49 1.80 12.80
N ILE A 135 -13.12 0.66 13.07
CA ILE A 135 -14.53 0.43 12.80
C ILE A 135 -15.28 0.59 14.13
N CYS A 136 -16.19 1.55 14.18
CA CYS A 136 -17.09 1.77 15.30
C CYS A 136 -18.47 1.24 14.92
N THR A 137 -18.90 0.14 15.53
CA THR A 137 -20.25 -0.43 15.37
C THR A 137 -21.22 0.03 16.46
N ASP A 138 -20.69 0.48 17.59
CA ASP A 138 -21.42 1.12 18.69
C ASP A 138 -20.46 2.04 19.45
N LYS A 139 -20.78 3.32 19.52
CA LYS A 139 -19.94 4.34 20.17
C LYS A 139 -19.79 4.07 21.67
N ASN A 140 -20.79 3.47 22.33
CA ASN A 140 -20.74 3.19 23.76
C ASN A 140 -19.66 2.17 24.14
N THR A 141 -19.34 1.27 23.22
CA THR A 141 -18.29 0.25 23.41
C THR A 141 -16.90 0.74 22.97
N LEU A 142 -16.83 1.93 22.39
CA LEU A 142 -15.63 2.44 21.75
C LEU A 142 -14.65 2.99 22.79
N ASN A 143 -13.47 2.36 22.90
CA ASN A 143 -12.39 2.92 23.70
C ASN A 143 -11.71 4.09 22.95
N ILE A 144 -12.19 5.31 23.21
CA ILE A 144 -11.70 6.54 22.55
C ILE A 144 -10.20 6.73 22.73
N GLN A 145 -9.66 6.51 23.94
CA GLN A 145 -8.24 6.71 24.22
C GLN A 145 -7.34 5.74 23.44
N LYS A 146 -7.72 4.47 23.38
CA LYS A 146 -7.03 3.46 22.58
C LYS A 146 -7.09 3.82 21.10
N ASN A 147 -8.25 4.24 20.61
CA ASN A 147 -8.44 4.58 19.21
C ASN A 147 -7.71 5.86 18.80
N LYS A 148 -7.62 6.88 19.67
CA LYS A 148 -6.77 8.05 19.45
C LYS A 148 -5.29 7.66 19.34
N LYS A 149 -4.79 6.77 20.21
CA LYS A 149 -3.41 6.25 20.12
C LYS A 149 -3.19 5.47 18.83
N THR A 150 -4.14 4.64 18.42
CA THR A 150 -4.09 3.92 17.14
C THR A 150 -4.07 4.90 15.98
N ALA A 151 -4.97 5.88 15.96
CA ALA A 151 -5.06 6.91 14.94
C ALA A 151 -3.76 7.74 14.85
N LYS A 152 -3.12 8.08 15.97
CA LYS A 152 -1.79 8.73 15.98
C LYS A 152 -0.70 7.88 15.36
N LYS A 153 -0.66 6.59 15.70
CA LYS A 153 0.27 5.63 15.08
C LYS A 153 0.03 5.50 13.57
N MET A 154 -1.23 5.56 13.15
CA MET A 154 -1.62 5.48 11.75
C MET A 154 -1.31 6.74 10.96
N ALA A 155 -1.52 7.91 11.57
CA ALA A 155 -1.44 9.20 10.87
C ALA A 155 0.00 9.56 10.50
N ALA A 156 1.01 9.29 11.35
CA ALA A 156 2.44 9.50 11.09
C ALA A 156 2.77 10.73 10.18
N GLY A 157 2.04 11.84 10.36
CA GLY A 157 2.16 13.08 9.56
C GLY A 157 1.20 13.29 8.37
N ARG A 158 0.06 12.59 8.26
CA ARG A 158 -0.92 12.71 7.14
C ARG A 158 -2.38 12.50 7.56
N PHE A 159 -3.31 12.87 6.66
CA PHE A 159 -4.76 12.96 6.86
C PHE A 159 -5.47 11.62 7.21
N LEU A 160 -6.49 11.74 8.06
CA LEU A 160 -7.48 10.74 8.45
C LEU A 160 -8.86 11.15 7.92
N GLU A 161 -9.63 10.18 7.48
CA GLU A 161 -11.00 10.38 7.00
C GLU A 161 -11.98 9.49 7.75
N ALA A 162 -13.12 10.06 8.13
CA ALA A 162 -14.28 9.31 8.63
C ALA A 162 -15.29 9.13 7.50
N LEU A 163 -15.72 7.88 7.35
CA LEU A 163 -16.74 7.45 6.42
C LEU A 163 -17.91 6.88 7.20
N CYS A 164 -19.13 7.11 6.71
CA CYS A 164 -20.31 6.40 7.19
C CYS A 164 -20.25 4.92 6.79
#